data_AF-A0A482X3S9-F1
#
_entry.id   AF-A0A482X3S9-F1
#
_cell.length_a   1.000
_cell.length_b   1.000
_cell.length_c   1.000
_cell.angle_alpha   90.00
_cell.angle_beta   90.00
_cell.angle_gamma   90.00
#
_symmetry.space_group_name_H-M   'P 1'
#
loop_
_entity.id
_entity.type
_entity.pdbx_description
1 polymer ?
#
loop_
_entity_poly.entity_id
_entity_poly.type
_entity_poly.pdbx_seq_one_letter_code
_entity_poly.pdbx_strand_id
1 'polypeptide(L)'
;MLAKAETRERRQKRLEHFFREAYALTFGLKPGEKRRREDEGGEVVMRTSLSRAEFASALGMKPDAVFEFLDTVVLFSRGKTEDKLRIIFDMCDNDKNGVIDKGELSEMLRSLVEIARTTSLSDAHVTELIDGMFQVKYYSLATDKRASKIRTLLRRESARDAMQQMTSFHIDAFHEEDKSWFSRQIDCWTTFLEENRQNIFYLFIFYVITIALFVERFIHYSFLAEHTDLRHIMGVGIAITRGSAASLSFCYCLLLLTMSRNLLTKLKEFSIQQYVPLDAHIQFHKIAACTALFFSLLHSVGHIVNFYHLSQQPLEHLHCLTSEVHFPSDYRPTITFWLFQTITD
;
A
#
# COMPACT_ATOMS: atom_id res chain seq x y z
N MET A 1 5.53 26.67 -24.27
CA MET A 1 5.28 25.46 -25.09
C MET A 1 5.15 24.18 -24.24
N LEU A 2 5.99 23.97 -23.22
CA LEU A 2 5.92 22.77 -22.35
C LEU A 2 4.60 22.59 -21.59
N ALA A 3 3.95 23.67 -21.14
CA ALA A 3 2.67 23.58 -20.41
C ALA A 3 1.50 23.04 -21.25
N LYS A 4 1.58 23.14 -22.60
CA LYS A 4 0.55 22.65 -23.54
C LYS A 4 0.88 21.28 -24.13
N ALA A 5 2.06 20.72 -23.84
CA ALA A 5 2.44 19.39 -24.33
C ALA A 5 1.65 18.30 -23.58
N GLU A 6 1.18 17.30 -24.32
CA GLU A 6 0.52 16.13 -23.75
C GLU A 6 1.57 15.12 -23.30
N THR A 7 1.76 15.01 -21.98
CA THR A 7 2.65 14.00 -21.37
C THR A 7 1.90 12.68 -21.16
N ARG A 8 2.64 11.57 -21.07
CA ARG A 8 2.08 10.24 -20.74
C ARG A 8 1.22 10.25 -19.47
N GLU A 9 1.65 10.91 -18.40
CA GLU A 9 0.89 10.99 -17.14
C GLU A 9 -0.44 11.73 -17.31
N ARG A 10 -0.42 12.90 -17.98
CA ARG A 10 -1.65 13.65 -18.32
C ARG A 10 -2.60 12.85 -19.19
N ARG A 11 -2.08 12.09 -20.16
CA ARG A 11 -2.87 11.20 -21.01
C ARG A 11 -3.49 10.09 -20.18
N GLN A 12 -2.74 9.46 -19.27
CA GLN A 12 -3.26 8.43 -18.37
C GLN A 12 -4.37 8.93 -17.45
N LYS A 13 -4.22 10.11 -16.83
CA LYS A 13 -5.28 10.75 -16.04
C LYS A 13 -6.55 11.01 -16.86
N ARG A 14 -6.39 11.43 -18.14
CA ARG A 14 -7.52 11.62 -19.06
C ARG A 14 -8.20 10.30 -19.41
N LEU A 15 -7.43 9.22 -19.60
CA LEU A 15 -7.96 7.87 -19.83
C LEU A 15 -8.74 7.35 -18.62
N GLU A 16 -8.23 7.51 -17.40
CA GLU A 16 -8.92 7.13 -16.17
C GLU A 16 -10.25 7.88 -16.02
N HIS A 17 -10.26 9.18 -16.34
CA HIS A 17 -11.48 9.99 -16.37
C HIS A 17 -12.46 9.48 -17.43
N PHE A 18 -11.98 9.19 -18.64
CA PHE A 18 -12.80 8.62 -19.72
C PHE A 18 -13.46 7.31 -19.29
N PHE A 19 -12.69 6.36 -18.75
CA PHE A 19 -13.23 5.06 -18.31
C PHE A 19 -14.20 5.20 -17.14
N ARG A 20 -13.92 6.09 -16.18
CA ARG A 20 -14.84 6.36 -15.07
C ARG A 20 -16.18 6.92 -15.57
N GLU A 21 -16.15 7.91 -16.46
CA GLU A 21 -17.37 8.47 -17.04
C GLU A 21 -18.09 7.47 -17.94
N ALA A 22 -17.37 6.69 -18.75
CA ALA A 22 -17.95 5.65 -19.61
C ALA A 22 -18.65 4.58 -18.76
N TYR A 23 -17.99 4.13 -17.68
CA TYR A 23 -18.56 3.16 -16.74
C TYR A 23 -19.82 3.70 -16.06
N ALA A 24 -19.79 4.95 -15.60
CA ALA A 24 -20.95 5.61 -15.01
C ALA A 24 -22.14 5.75 -15.98
N LEU A 25 -21.86 5.96 -17.28
CA LEU A 25 -22.89 6.01 -18.33
C LEU A 25 -23.47 4.63 -18.66
N THR A 26 -22.63 3.58 -18.70
CA THR A 26 -23.06 2.23 -19.10
C THR A 26 -23.74 1.44 -17.99
N PHE A 27 -23.29 1.60 -16.74
CA PHE A 27 -23.79 0.84 -15.59
C PHE A 27 -24.65 1.68 -14.64
N GLY A 28 -24.79 2.98 -14.92
CA GLY A 28 -25.42 3.93 -14.03
C GLY A 28 -24.47 4.40 -12.92
N LEU A 29 -24.67 5.63 -12.46
CA LEU A 29 -23.99 6.15 -11.27
C LEU A 29 -24.41 5.31 -10.05
N LYS A 30 -23.48 5.06 -9.13
CA LYS A 30 -23.84 4.52 -7.81
C LYS A 30 -24.88 5.46 -7.17
N PRO A 31 -25.92 4.94 -6.49
CA PRO A 31 -26.85 5.80 -5.75
C PRO A 31 -26.07 6.73 -4.80
N GLY A 32 -26.21 8.04 -4.96
CA GLY A 32 -25.47 9.05 -4.17
C GLY A 32 -24.35 9.81 -4.93
N GLU A 33 -23.83 9.25 -6.03
CA GLU A 33 -22.80 9.92 -6.84
C GLU A 33 -23.46 10.97 -7.76
N LYS A 34 -23.51 12.23 -7.31
CA LYS A 34 -23.93 13.34 -8.19
C LYS A 34 -22.87 13.51 -9.27
N ARG A 35 -23.31 13.52 -10.54
CA ARG A 35 -22.48 13.93 -11.68
C ARG A 35 -21.87 15.29 -11.35
N ARG A 36 -20.58 15.32 -11.01
CA ARG A 36 -19.89 16.57 -10.74
C ARG A 36 -19.87 17.31 -12.08
N ARG A 37 -20.69 18.36 -12.18
CA ARG A 37 -20.69 19.29 -13.32
C ARG A 37 -19.40 20.11 -13.20
N GLU A 38 -18.27 19.49 -13.51
CA GLU A 38 -17.01 20.20 -13.72
C GLU A 38 -16.80 20.35 -15.23
N ASP A 39 -17.09 21.57 -15.67
CA ASP A 39 -16.51 22.36 -16.75
C ASP A 39 -15.99 21.62 -18.00
N GLU A 40 -16.68 21.84 -19.12
CA GLU A 40 -16.24 21.84 -20.55
C GLU A 40 -15.37 20.68 -21.09
N GLY A 41 -14.86 19.79 -20.24
CA GLY A 41 -13.87 18.76 -20.54
C GLY A 41 -14.48 17.36 -20.66
N GLY A 42 -15.59 17.04 -20.00
CA GLY A 42 -16.22 15.71 -20.10
C GLY A 42 -16.65 15.36 -21.53
N GLU A 43 -17.18 16.33 -22.28
CA GLU A 43 -17.54 16.13 -23.69
C GLU A 43 -16.29 15.97 -24.58
N VAL A 44 -15.21 16.67 -24.27
CA VAL A 44 -13.91 16.57 -24.97
C VAL A 44 -13.23 15.23 -24.67
N VAL A 45 -13.32 14.74 -23.44
CA VAL A 45 -12.78 13.45 -22.99
C VAL A 45 -13.53 12.31 -23.68
N MET A 46 -14.86 12.37 -23.78
CA MET A 46 -15.66 11.38 -24.51
C MET A 46 -15.41 11.33 -26.02
N ARG A 47 -14.83 12.39 -26.60
CA ARG A 47 -14.40 12.44 -28.01
C ARG A 47 -12.98 11.95 -28.23
N THR A 48 -12.27 11.51 -27.18
CA THR A 48 -10.90 11.00 -27.36
C THR A 48 -10.91 9.60 -27.97
N SER A 49 -10.16 9.43 -29.06
CA SER A 49 -9.92 8.12 -29.66
C SER A 49 -8.82 7.38 -28.91
N LEU A 50 -9.11 6.13 -28.54
CA LEU A 50 -8.18 5.23 -27.87
C LEU A 50 -7.41 4.41 -28.89
N SER A 51 -6.10 4.27 -28.71
CA SER A 51 -5.36 3.25 -29.46
C SER A 51 -5.62 1.86 -28.89
N ARG A 52 -5.45 0.82 -29.71
CA ARG A 52 -5.60 -0.59 -29.31
C ARG A 52 -4.75 -0.94 -28.09
N ALA A 53 -3.52 -0.44 -28.02
CA ALA A 53 -2.60 -0.72 -26.92
C ALA A 53 -3.02 -0.02 -25.60
N GLU A 54 -3.56 1.19 -25.69
CA GLU A 54 -4.04 1.93 -24.51
C GLU A 54 -5.29 1.30 -23.92
N PHE A 55 -6.20 0.87 -24.79
CA PHE A 55 -7.39 0.15 -24.36
C PHE A 55 -7.03 -1.20 -23.73
N ALA A 56 -6.10 -1.95 -24.33
CA ALA A 56 -5.60 -3.19 -23.75
C ALA A 56 -4.94 -2.98 -22.39
N SER A 57 -4.07 -1.96 -22.27
CA SER A 57 -3.41 -1.61 -21.01
C SER A 57 -4.41 -1.20 -19.93
N ALA A 58 -5.51 -0.53 -20.29
CA ALA A 58 -6.55 -0.16 -19.33
C ALA A 58 -7.33 -1.38 -18.81
N LEU A 59 -7.48 -2.42 -19.64
CA LEU A 59 -8.08 -3.69 -19.25
C LEU A 59 -7.08 -4.67 -18.61
N GLY A 60 -5.79 -4.32 -18.54
CA GLY A 60 -4.74 -5.24 -18.09
C GLY A 60 -4.50 -6.42 -19.06
N MET A 61 -4.87 -6.26 -20.33
CA MET A 61 -4.81 -7.29 -21.37
C MET A 61 -3.72 -6.99 -22.40
N LYS A 62 -3.31 -8.01 -23.15
CA LYS A 62 -2.44 -7.83 -24.33
C LYS A 62 -3.23 -7.18 -25.48
N PRO A 63 -2.59 -6.33 -26.31
CA PRO A 63 -3.26 -5.67 -27.44
C PRO A 63 -3.99 -6.65 -28.38
N ASP A 64 -3.43 -7.83 -28.57
CA ASP A 64 -3.95 -8.81 -29.52
C ASP A 64 -5.30 -9.39 -29.11
N ALA A 65 -5.58 -9.51 -27.80
CA ALA A 65 -6.79 -10.13 -27.25
C ALA A 65 -8.01 -9.19 -27.12
N VAL A 66 -7.85 -7.89 -27.44
CA VAL A 66 -8.88 -6.86 -27.19
C VAL A 66 -10.15 -7.05 -28.01
N PHE A 67 -10.04 -7.39 -29.29
CA PHE A 67 -11.20 -7.48 -30.19
C PHE A 67 -12.10 -8.66 -29.83
N GLU A 68 -11.50 -9.82 -29.55
CA GLU A 68 -12.21 -11.01 -29.10
C GLU A 68 -12.98 -10.74 -27.79
N PHE A 69 -12.36 -9.99 -26.87
CA PHE A 69 -13.00 -9.57 -25.63
C PHE A 69 -14.15 -8.57 -25.86
N LEU A 70 -13.97 -7.56 -26.72
CA LEU A 70 -15.01 -6.57 -27.01
C LEU A 70 -16.22 -7.16 -27.72
N ASP A 71 -16.01 -8.04 -28.70
CA ASP A 71 -17.09 -8.76 -29.37
C ASP A 71 -17.88 -9.58 -28.35
N THR A 72 -17.17 -10.25 -27.44
CA THR A 72 -17.78 -10.98 -26.34
C THR A 72 -18.60 -10.05 -25.43
N VAL A 73 -18.03 -8.95 -24.92
CA VAL A 73 -18.71 -8.02 -23.99
C VAL A 73 -19.93 -7.32 -24.61
N VAL A 74 -19.85 -6.88 -25.87
CA VAL A 74 -20.98 -6.25 -26.59
C VAL A 74 -22.12 -7.25 -26.76
N LEU A 75 -21.78 -8.51 -27.06
CA LEU A 75 -22.74 -9.58 -27.27
C LEU A 75 -23.36 -10.05 -25.94
N PHE A 76 -22.62 -10.05 -24.83
CA PHE A 76 -23.12 -10.31 -23.48
C PHE A 76 -23.98 -9.18 -22.89
N SER A 77 -23.73 -7.93 -23.27
CA SER A 77 -24.46 -6.76 -22.76
C SER A 77 -25.78 -6.49 -23.50
N ARG A 78 -25.87 -6.83 -24.80
CA ARG A 78 -27.08 -6.59 -25.62
C ARG A 78 -27.80 -7.86 -26.11
N GLY A 79 -27.18 -9.02 -26.02
CA GLY A 79 -27.75 -10.29 -26.51
C GLY A 79 -28.90 -10.81 -25.64
N LYS A 80 -29.83 -11.55 -26.25
CA LYS A 80 -30.85 -12.31 -25.52
C LYS A 80 -30.17 -13.46 -24.75
N THR A 81 -30.84 -14.00 -23.72
CA THR A 81 -30.29 -15.12 -22.93
C THR A 81 -29.83 -16.31 -23.78
N GLU A 82 -30.49 -16.56 -24.92
CA GLU A 82 -30.11 -17.62 -25.85
C GLU A 82 -28.81 -17.31 -26.61
N ASP A 83 -28.58 -16.04 -26.98
CA ASP A 83 -27.34 -15.61 -27.63
C ASP A 83 -26.16 -15.72 -26.65
N LYS A 84 -26.38 -15.36 -25.37
CA LYS A 84 -25.38 -15.48 -24.31
C LYS A 84 -24.95 -16.94 -24.08
N LEU A 85 -25.92 -17.85 -24.01
CA LEU A 85 -25.66 -19.28 -23.87
C LEU A 85 -24.97 -19.86 -25.10
N ARG A 86 -25.33 -19.39 -26.30
CA ARG A 86 -24.67 -19.80 -27.54
C ARG A 86 -23.21 -19.38 -27.60
N ILE A 87 -22.84 -18.23 -27.05
CA ILE A 87 -21.43 -17.80 -27.00
C ILE A 87 -20.64 -18.61 -26.00
N ILE A 88 -21.20 -18.86 -24.80
CA ILE A 88 -20.54 -19.74 -23.83
C ILE A 88 -20.33 -21.11 -24.45
N PHE A 89 -21.33 -21.58 -25.20
CA PHE A 89 -21.26 -22.81 -25.94
C PHE A 89 -20.17 -22.80 -27.02
N ASP A 90 -20.17 -21.79 -27.89
CA ASP A 90 -19.19 -21.62 -28.98
C ASP A 90 -17.76 -21.35 -28.45
N MET A 91 -17.60 -20.83 -27.23
CA MET A 91 -16.30 -20.68 -26.55
C MET A 91 -15.79 -21.99 -25.93
N CYS A 92 -16.68 -22.93 -25.63
CA CYS A 92 -16.30 -24.24 -25.08
C CYS A 92 -16.14 -25.30 -26.18
N ASP A 93 -16.85 -25.13 -27.29
CA ASP A 93 -16.82 -25.97 -28.48
C ASP A 93 -15.57 -25.65 -29.31
N ASN A 94 -14.45 -26.28 -28.98
CA ASN A 94 -13.16 -26.05 -29.61
C ASN A 94 -13.10 -26.62 -31.04
N ASP A 95 -13.86 -27.67 -31.32
CA ASP A 95 -13.90 -28.35 -32.62
C ASP A 95 -15.03 -27.85 -33.55
N LYS A 96 -15.90 -26.95 -33.05
CA LYS A 96 -17.03 -26.32 -33.75
C LYS A 96 -18.05 -27.33 -34.27
N ASN A 97 -18.20 -28.46 -33.59
CA ASN A 97 -19.10 -29.53 -34.00
C ASN A 97 -20.57 -29.28 -33.57
N GLY A 98 -20.83 -28.23 -32.79
CA GLY A 98 -22.16 -27.88 -32.28
C GLY A 98 -22.62 -28.71 -31.08
N VAL A 99 -21.71 -29.45 -30.42
CA VAL A 99 -21.92 -30.32 -29.24
C VAL A 99 -20.71 -30.29 -28.29
N ILE A 100 -20.87 -29.74 -27.08
CA ILE A 100 -19.81 -29.77 -26.07
C ILE A 100 -19.59 -31.20 -25.56
N ASP A 101 -18.38 -31.71 -25.73
CA ASP A 101 -18.01 -33.03 -25.25
C ASP A 101 -17.64 -33.05 -23.75
N LYS A 102 -17.40 -34.23 -23.18
CA LYS A 102 -17.03 -34.35 -21.76
C LYS A 102 -15.66 -33.70 -21.47
N GLY A 103 -14.76 -33.69 -22.45
CA GLY A 103 -13.43 -33.10 -22.33
C GLY A 103 -13.49 -31.58 -22.28
N GLU A 104 -14.16 -30.96 -23.23
CA GLU A 104 -14.38 -29.52 -23.35
C GLU A 104 -15.14 -28.95 -22.13
N LEU A 105 -16.19 -29.64 -21.67
CA LEU A 105 -16.89 -29.23 -20.45
C LEU A 105 -15.98 -29.33 -19.22
N SER A 106 -15.11 -30.34 -19.17
CA SER A 106 -14.16 -30.52 -18.08
C SER A 106 -13.08 -29.44 -18.07
N GLU A 107 -12.58 -29.03 -19.24
CA GLU A 107 -11.61 -27.95 -19.38
C GLU A 107 -12.22 -26.59 -18.99
N MET A 108 -13.46 -26.32 -19.41
CA MET A 108 -14.19 -25.12 -18.99
C MET A 108 -14.34 -25.05 -17.47
N LEU A 109 -14.80 -26.13 -16.83
CA LEU A 109 -15.00 -26.16 -15.38
C LEU A 109 -13.69 -26.07 -14.60
N ARG A 110 -12.61 -26.70 -15.11
CA ARG A 110 -11.26 -26.54 -14.55
C ARG A 110 -10.78 -25.09 -14.63
N SER A 111 -10.97 -24.44 -15.79
CA SER A 111 -10.62 -23.02 -15.99
C SER A 111 -11.39 -22.09 -15.05
N LEU A 112 -12.70 -22.31 -14.85
CA LEU A 112 -13.50 -21.50 -13.91
C LEU A 112 -13.07 -21.71 -12.45
N VAL A 113 -12.75 -22.94 -12.05
CA VAL A 113 -12.23 -23.25 -10.70
C VAL A 113 -10.86 -22.60 -10.48
N GLU A 114 -10.01 -22.58 -11.51
CA GLU A 114 -8.69 -21.94 -11.47
C GLU A 114 -8.79 -20.41 -11.36
N ILE A 115 -9.72 -19.79 -12.10
CA ILE A 115 -10.01 -18.35 -12.03
C ILE A 115 -10.59 -17.95 -10.66
N ALA A 116 -11.44 -18.80 -10.06
CA ALA A 116 -12.09 -18.54 -8.78
C ALA A 116 -11.13 -18.52 -7.58
N ARG A 117 -9.85 -18.93 -7.74
CA ARG A 117 -8.80 -18.90 -6.71
C ARG A 117 -9.24 -19.43 -5.33
N THR A 118 -10.15 -20.40 -5.27
CA THR A 118 -10.44 -21.10 -4.03
C THR A 118 -9.35 -22.16 -3.82
N THR A 119 -8.49 -21.93 -2.84
CA THR A 119 -7.24 -22.67 -2.54
C THR A 119 -7.45 -24.13 -2.08
N SER A 120 -8.51 -24.84 -2.49
CA SER A 120 -8.80 -26.16 -1.91
C SER A 120 -9.66 -27.11 -2.73
N LEU A 121 -9.65 -27.05 -4.06
CA LEU A 121 -10.27 -28.10 -4.87
C LEU A 121 -9.18 -28.86 -5.64
N SER A 122 -8.93 -30.10 -5.21
CA SER A 122 -8.04 -31.02 -5.92
C SER A 122 -8.67 -31.45 -7.25
N ASP A 123 -7.84 -31.71 -8.26
CA ASP A 123 -8.25 -32.11 -9.62
C ASP A 123 -9.20 -33.34 -9.63
N ALA A 124 -9.09 -34.17 -8.59
CA ALA A 124 -9.96 -35.31 -8.33
C ALA A 124 -11.42 -34.90 -8.03
N HIS A 125 -11.65 -33.86 -7.21
CA HIS A 125 -12.99 -33.39 -6.88
C HIS A 125 -13.69 -32.75 -8.07
N VAL A 126 -12.94 -32.02 -8.91
CA VAL A 126 -13.48 -31.44 -10.15
C VAL A 126 -13.93 -32.56 -11.10
N THR A 127 -13.11 -33.60 -11.24
CA THR A 127 -13.43 -34.78 -12.07
C THR A 127 -14.65 -35.55 -11.53
N GLU A 128 -14.78 -35.69 -10.21
CA GLU A 128 -15.94 -36.32 -9.57
C GLU A 128 -17.24 -35.53 -9.75
N LEU A 129 -17.20 -34.19 -9.64
CA LEU A 129 -18.34 -33.32 -9.90
C LEU A 129 -18.81 -33.40 -11.36
N ILE A 130 -17.86 -33.43 -12.30
CA ILE A 130 -18.14 -33.59 -13.73
C ILE A 130 -18.78 -34.95 -13.99
N ASP A 131 -18.22 -36.03 -13.44
CA ASP A 131 -18.79 -37.37 -13.57
C ASP A 131 -20.19 -37.47 -12.96
N GLY A 132 -20.43 -36.84 -11.80
CA GLY A 132 -21.75 -36.75 -11.18
C GLY A 132 -22.77 -36.03 -12.07
N MET A 133 -22.40 -34.90 -12.68
CA MET A 133 -23.28 -34.16 -13.59
C MET A 133 -23.63 -34.95 -14.87
N PHE A 134 -22.71 -35.77 -15.39
CA PHE A 134 -22.97 -36.62 -16.56
C PHE A 134 -23.74 -37.92 -16.22
N GLN A 135 -23.54 -38.50 -15.04
CA GLN A 135 -24.24 -39.71 -14.59
C GLN A 135 -25.75 -39.49 -14.39
N VAL A 136 -26.15 -38.33 -13.87
CA VAL A 136 -27.56 -37.98 -13.64
C VAL A 136 -28.35 -37.93 -14.95
N LYS A 137 -27.70 -37.62 -16.08
CA LYS A 137 -28.34 -37.56 -17.41
C LYS A 137 -28.56 -38.93 -18.06
N TYR A 138 -27.64 -39.88 -17.87
CA TYR A 138 -27.71 -41.19 -18.55
C TYR A 138 -28.69 -42.17 -17.89
N TYR A 139 -28.87 -42.12 -16.56
CA TYR A 139 -29.82 -43.01 -15.87
C TYR A 139 -31.29 -42.68 -16.16
N SER A 140 -31.64 -41.42 -16.44
CA SER A 140 -33.03 -41.03 -16.75
C SER A 140 -33.51 -41.37 -18.17
N LEU A 141 -32.62 -41.89 -19.03
CA LEU A 141 -32.93 -42.21 -20.43
C LEU A 141 -33.16 -43.71 -20.69
N ALA A 142 -32.77 -44.59 -19.76
CA ALA A 142 -32.83 -46.03 -19.95
C ALA A 142 -34.14 -46.69 -19.45
N THR A 143 -35.01 -45.97 -18.73
CA THR A 143 -36.32 -46.49 -18.35
C THR A 143 -37.43 -45.48 -18.61
N ASP A 144 -38.44 -45.96 -19.32
CA ASP A 144 -39.78 -45.42 -19.50
C ASP A 144 -40.07 -44.55 -20.74
N LYS A 145 -40.87 -45.14 -21.64
CA LYS A 145 -41.46 -44.52 -22.85
C LYS A 145 -42.56 -43.49 -22.53
N ARG A 146 -42.70 -43.04 -21.27
CA ARG A 146 -43.54 -41.89 -20.86
C ARG A 146 -42.76 -40.59 -20.62
N ALA A 147 -41.48 -40.56 -20.98
CA ALA A 147 -40.56 -39.43 -20.74
C ALA A 147 -40.64 -38.25 -21.73
N SER A 148 -41.77 -38.00 -22.40
CA SER A 148 -41.95 -36.80 -23.24
C SER A 148 -42.52 -35.63 -22.40
N LYS A 149 -43.57 -35.89 -21.62
CA LYS A 149 -44.26 -34.86 -20.82
C LYS A 149 -43.48 -34.47 -19.56
N ILE A 150 -42.77 -35.43 -18.96
CA ILE A 150 -41.91 -35.21 -17.79
C ILE A 150 -40.62 -34.47 -18.19
N ARG A 151 -40.10 -34.70 -19.40
CA ARG A 151 -38.90 -34.05 -19.94
C ARG A 151 -39.10 -32.56 -20.21
N THR A 152 -40.32 -32.13 -20.56
CA THR A 152 -40.65 -30.70 -20.68
C THR A 152 -40.79 -30.02 -19.30
N LEU A 153 -41.25 -30.75 -18.29
CA LEU A 153 -41.43 -30.23 -16.93
C LEU A 153 -40.10 -30.16 -16.17
N LEU A 154 -39.28 -31.22 -16.19
CA LEU A 154 -37.95 -31.23 -15.56
C LEU A 154 -36.99 -30.21 -16.18
N ARG A 155 -37.07 -29.98 -17.51
CA ARG A 155 -36.28 -28.93 -18.18
C ARG A 155 -36.71 -27.53 -17.76
N ARG A 156 -37.97 -27.34 -17.34
CA ARG A 156 -38.52 -26.06 -16.88
C ARG A 156 -38.26 -25.80 -15.39
N GLU A 157 -38.24 -26.87 -14.60
CA GLU A 157 -37.95 -26.84 -13.16
C GLU A 157 -36.45 -26.72 -12.90
N SER A 158 -35.62 -27.56 -13.52
CA SER A 158 -34.16 -27.45 -13.41
C SER A 158 -33.61 -26.16 -14.06
N ALA A 159 -34.21 -25.65 -15.14
CA ALA A 159 -33.85 -24.32 -15.66
C ALA A 159 -34.37 -23.19 -14.76
N ARG A 160 -35.51 -23.35 -14.06
CA ARG A 160 -35.96 -22.38 -13.05
C ARG A 160 -35.07 -22.38 -11.83
N ASP A 161 -34.66 -23.55 -11.35
CA ASP A 161 -33.79 -23.70 -10.19
C ASP A 161 -32.38 -23.20 -10.52
N ALA A 162 -31.83 -23.54 -11.69
CA ALA A 162 -30.57 -22.98 -12.16
C ALA A 162 -30.65 -21.46 -12.40
N MET A 163 -31.80 -20.95 -12.87
CA MET A 163 -32.04 -19.52 -13.03
C MET A 163 -32.24 -18.81 -11.69
N GLN A 164 -32.90 -19.44 -10.71
CA GLN A 164 -33.05 -18.95 -9.34
C GLN A 164 -31.70 -18.92 -8.61
N GLN A 165 -30.87 -19.94 -8.83
CA GLN A 165 -29.54 -20.05 -8.26
C GLN A 165 -28.55 -19.05 -8.92
N MET A 166 -28.68 -18.77 -10.22
CA MET A 166 -27.98 -17.67 -10.90
C MET A 166 -28.49 -16.27 -10.48
N THR A 167 -29.78 -16.10 -10.19
CA THR A 167 -30.30 -14.82 -9.63
C THR A 167 -30.02 -14.66 -8.13
N SER A 168 -29.67 -15.74 -7.42
CA SER A 168 -29.21 -15.68 -6.03
C SER A 168 -27.78 -15.16 -5.89
N PHE A 169 -27.03 -15.13 -7.00
CA PHE A 169 -25.84 -14.29 -7.16
C PHE A 169 -26.21 -12.83 -7.47
N HIS A 170 -27.29 -12.34 -6.87
CA HIS A 170 -27.39 -10.92 -6.59
C HIS A 170 -26.24 -10.60 -5.64
N ILE A 171 -25.16 -10.05 -6.19
CA ILE A 171 -24.24 -9.24 -5.42
C ILE A 171 -25.12 -8.17 -4.82
N ASP A 172 -25.48 -8.33 -3.55
CA ASP A 172 -26.03 -7.26 -2.74
C ASP A 172 -25.05 -6.11 -2.90
N ALA A 173 -25.42 -5.14 -3.73
CA ALA A 173 -24.69 -3.90 -3.84
C ALA A 173 -24.81 -3.28 -2.46
N PHE A 174 -23.78 -3.50 -1.63
CA PHE A 174 -23.70 -2.95 -0.28
C PHE A 174 -24.13 -1.50 -0.36
N HIS A 175 -25.28 -1.22 0.25
CA HIS A 175 -25.83 0.10 0.34
C HIS A 175 -24.97 0.84 1.36
N GLU A 176 -23.85 1.40 0.92
CA GLU A 176 -23.09 2.34 1.72
C GLU A 176 -23.95 3.59 1.86
N GLU A 177 -24.56 3.77 3.04
CA GLU A 177 -25.22 5.01 3.41
C GLU A 177 -24.26 6.19 3.14
N ASP A 178 -24.79 7.31 2.64
CA ASP A 178 -24.04 8.55 2.41
C ASP A 178 -23.51 9.08 3.76
N LYS A 179 -22.38 8.53 4.19
CA LYS A 179 -21.70 8.94 5.41
C LYS A 179 -21.26 10.39 5.28
N SER A 180 -21.41 11.14 6.37
CA SER A 180 -20.98 12.54 6.43
C SER A 180 -19.52 12.68 5.97
N TRP A 181 -19.14 13.85 5.44
CA TRP A 181 -17.77 14.11 4.99
C TRP A 181 -16.71 13.76 6.05
N PHE A 182 -17.02 14.02 7.33
CA PHE A 182 -16.17 13.65 8.45
C PHE A 182 -16.11 12.14 8.69
N SER A 183 -17.24 11.44 8.60
CA SER A 183 -17.28 9.98 8.75
C SER A 183 -16.49 9.28 7.66
N ARG A 184 -16.59 9.77 6.40
CA ARG A 184 -15.79 9.24 5.28
C ARG A 184 -14.29 9.50 5.46
N GLN A 185 -13.96 10.65 6.04
CA GLN A 185 -12.57 10.95 6.40
C GLN A 185 -12.11 10.00 7.52
N ILE A 186 -12.88 9.83 8.60
CA ILE A 186 -12.55 8.91 9.69
C ILE A 186 -12.35 7.49 9.16
N ASP A 187 -13.26 6.98 8.34
CA ASP A 187 -13.15 5.64 7.73
C ASP A 187 -11.87 5.50 6.89
N CYS A 188 -11.49 6.54 6.15
CA CYS A 188 -10.25 6.55 5.38
C CYS A 188 -9.02 6.53 6.30
N TRP A 189 -9.03 7.31 7.38
CA TRP A 189 -7.96 7.32 8.37
C TRP A 189 -7.88 6.00 9.15
N THR A 190 -9.00 5.41 9.55
CA THR A 190 -9.01 4.10 10.23
C THR A 190 -8.49 3.01 9.30
N THR A 191 -8.91 3.01 8.03
CA THR A 191 -8.41 2.06 7.02
C THR A 191 -6.90 2.21 6.85
N PHE A 192 -6.40 3.45 6.72
CA PHE A 192 -4.97 3.72 6.60
C PHE A 192 -4.17 3.26 7.84
N LEU A 193 -4.71 3.51 9.04
CA LEU A 193 -4.10 3.10 10.31
C LEU A 193 -4.09 1.58 10.46
N GLU A 194 -5.15 0.89 10.05
CA GLU A 194 -5.26 -0.57 10.10
C GLU A 194 -4.27 -1.24 9.14
N GLU A 195 -4.18 -0.74 7.90
CA GLU A 195 -3.22 -1.20 6.89
C GLU A 195 -1.77 -0.99 7.36
N ASN A 196 -1.48 0.10 8.08
CA ASN A 196 -0.12 0.47 8.51
C ASN A 196 0.15 0.27 10.00
N ARG A 197 -0.68 -0.48 10.73
CA ARG A 197 -0.61 -0.59 12.21
C ARG A 197 0.77 -1.00 12.72
N GLN A 198 1.40 -1.97 12.06
CA GLN A 198 2.73 -2.47 12.42
C GLN A 198 3.78 -1.38 12.17
N ASN A 199 3.67 -0.68 11.03
CA ASN A 199 4.59 0.39 10.66
C ASN A 199 4.58 1.54 11.67
N ILE A 200 3.38 1.93 12.08
CA ILE A 200 3.18 3.01 13.05
C ILE A 200 3.70 2.61 14.42
N PHE A 201 3.46 1.38 14.86
CA PHE A 201 3.87 0.90 16.17
C PHE A 201 5.39 0.94 16.38
N TYR A 202 6.17 0.39 15.44
CA TYR A 202 7.62 0.39 15.60
C TYR A 202 8.22 1.81 15.45
N LEU A 203 7.65 2.65 14.57
CA LEU A 203 8.07 4.05 14.43
C LEU A 203 7.78 4.84 15.72
N PHE A 204 6.64 4.58 16.36
CA PHE A 204 6.29 5.17 17.63
C PHE A 204 7.34 4.81 18.70
N ILE A 205 7.69 3.52 18.83
CA ILE A 205 8.75 3.07 19.77
C ILE A 205 10.08 3.76 19.47
N PHE A 206 10.49 3.83 18.21
CA PHE A 206 11.72 4.50 17.80
C PHE A 206 11.77 5.96 18.24
N TYR A 207 10.70 6.72 18.00
CA TYR A 207 10.65 8.13 18.39
C TYR A 207 10.53 8.31 19.90
N VAL A 208 9.78 7.47 20.61
CA VAL A 208 9.68 7.51 22.06
C VAL A 208 11.05 7.33 22.70
N ILE A 209 11.83 6.32 22.26
CA ILE A 209 13.18 6.09 22.80
C ILE A 209 14.10 7.27 22.46
N THR A 210 14.08 7.74 21.21
CA THR A 210 14.94 8.84 20.77
C THR A 210 14.65 10.13 21.56
N ILE A 211 13.38 10.49 21.73
CA ILE A 211 12.98 11.68 22.48
C ILE A 211 13.23 11.48 23.98
N ALA A 212 12.99 10.29 24.53
CA ALA A 212 13.26 10.02 25.94
C ALA A 212 14.75 10.17 26.28
N LEU A 213 15.65 9.66 25.45
CA LEU A 213 17.10 9.84 25.62
C LEU A 213 17.51 11.32 25.55
N PHE A 214 16.93 12.06 24.60
CA PHE A 214 17.15 13.51 24.50
C PHE A 214 16.69 14.22 25.79
N VAL A 215 15.45 13.98 26.20
CA VAL A 215 14.81 14.68 27.33
C VAL A 215 15.44 14.29 28.66
N GLU A 216 15.81 13.02 28.87
CA GLU A 216 16.50 12.56 30.08
C GLU A 216 17.81 13.31 30.27
N ARG A 217 18.67 13.34 29.24
CA ARG A 217 19.93 14.10 29.29
C ARG A 217 19.68 15.59 29.39
N PHE A 218 18.71 16.12 28.65
CA PHE A 218 18.38 17.54 28.69
C PHE A 218 17.94 17.99 30.09
N ILE A 219 17.08 17.23 30.76
CA ILE A 219 16.63 17.52 32.13
C ILE A 219 17.80 17.35 33.11
N HIS A 220 18.61 16.31 32.97
CA HIS A 220 19.76 16.07 33.84
C HIS A 220 20.74 17.24 33.81
N TYR A 221 21.13 17.72 32.63
CA TYR A 221 22.05 18.86 32.47
C TYR A 221 21.38 20.23 32.63
N SER A 222 20.05 20.31 32.49
CA SER A 222 19.32 21.55 32.73
C SER A 222 19.05 21.78 34.22
N PHE A 223 18.59 20.77 34.96
CA PHE A 223 18.10 20.96 36.34
C PHE A 223 18.94 20.22 37.39
N LEU A 224 19.47 19.03 37.10
CA LEU A 224 20.10 18.18 38.11
C LEU A 224 21.60 18.47 38.29
N ALA A 225 22.25 18.95 37.24
CA ALA A 225 23.65 19.37 37.23
C ALA A 225 23.87 20.80 37.77
N GLU A 226 22.90 21.38 38.50
CA GLU A 226 23.04 22.74 39.06
C GLU A 226 24.15 22.83 40.13
N HIS A 227 24.48 21.72 40.80
CA HIS A 227 25.57 21.67 41.79
C HIS A 227 26.97 21.65 41.18
N THR A 228 27.09 21.44 39.87
CA THR A 228 28.33 21.65 39.13
C THR A 228 28.20 22.97 38.39
N ASP A 229 29.02 23.97 38.71
CA ASP A 229 28.99 25.34 38.14
C ASP A 229 29.10 25.42 36.59
N LEU A 230 29.27 24.28 35.93
CA LEU A 230 29.20 24.03 34.49
C LEU A 230 28.04 24.76 33.79
N ARG A 231 26.82 24.80 34.36
CA ARG A 231 25.67 25.46 33.71
C ARG A 231 25.77 26.98 33.70
N HIS A 232 26.23 27.59 34.80
CA HIS A 232 26.36 29.05 34.90
C HIS A 232 27.38 29.59 33.87
N ILE A 233 28.35 28.76 33.50
CA ILE A 233 29.45 29.11 32.60
C ILE A 233 29.10 28.82 31.12
N MET A 234 28.43 27.70 30.82
CA MET A 234 28.19 27.21 29.44
C MET A 234 26.75 27.42 28.91
N GLY A 235 25.82 27.83 29.78
CA GLY A 235 24.42 28.13 29.41
C GLY A 235 23.62 26.91 28.96
N VAL A 236 22.51 27.14 28.23
CA VAL A 236 21.60 26.08 27.74
C VAL A 236 22.27 25.20 26.67
N GLY A 237 23.37 25.67 26.07
CA GLY A 237 24.10 24.96 25.01
C GLY A 237 24.55 23.56 25.42
N ILE A 238 25.01 23.36 26.66
CA ILE A 238 25.49 22.05 27.15
C ILE A 238 24.38 21.01 27.27
N ALA A 239 23.19 21.42 27.71
CA ALA A 239 22.04 20.52 27.81
C ALA A 239 21.58 20.05 26.42
N ILE A 240 21.60 20.97 25.45
CA ILE A 240 21.27 20.70 24.05
C ILE A 240 22.29 19.76 23.42
N THR A 241 23.60 20.03 23.54
CA THR A 241 24.66 19.19 22.94
C THR A 241 24.70 17.78 23.52
N ARG A 242 24.57 17.64 24.85
CA ARG A 242 24.57 16.34 25.52
C ARG A 242 23.34 15.51 25.20
N GLY A 243 22.16 16.14 25.15
CA GLY A 243 20.91 15.46 24.77
C GLY A 243 20.91 15.01 23.31
N SER A 244 21.40 15.87 22.41
CA SER A 244 21.49 15.53 20.99
C SER A 244 22.54 14.45 20.73
N ALA A 245 23.67 14.46 21.44
CA ALA A 245 24.70 13.44 21.33
C ALA A 245 24.18 12.04 21.72
N ALA A 246 23.46 11.92 22.84
CA ALA A 246 22.87 10.65 23.27
C ALA A 246 21.87 10.10 22.24
N SER A 247 21.03 10.99 21.68
CA SER A 247 20.06 10.64 20.64
C SER A 247 20.74 10.23 19.34
N LEU A 248 21.85 10.90 18.97
CA LEU A 248 22.67 10.57 17.81
C LEU A 248 23.32 9.20 17.91
N SER A 249 23.94 8.88 19.05
CA SER A 249 24.57 7.58 19.27
C SER A 249 23.58 6.44 19.07
N PHE A 250 22.37 6.57 19.64
CA PHE A 250 21.29 5.61 19.44
C PHE A 250 20.89 5.47 17.96
N CYS A 251 20.66 6.60 17.28
CA CYS A 251 20.29 6.60 15.86
C CYS A 251 21.39 5.97 14.97
N TYR A 252 22.67 6.26 15.20
CA TYR A 252 23.77 5.69 14.42
C TYR A 252 23.92 4.18 14.63
N CYS A 253 23.71 3.67 15.85
CA CYS A 253 23.65 2.23 16.09
C CYS A 253 22.55 1.56 15.27
N LEU A 254 21.35 2.17 15.22
CA LEU A 254 20.23 1.65 14.43
C LEU A 254 20.45 1.76 12.91
N LEU A 255 21.14 2.80 12.44
CA LEU A 255 21.48 2.94 11.02
C LEU A 255 22.35 1.79 10.51
N LEU A 256 23.31 1.33 11.33
CA LEU A 256 24.11 0.16 11.00
C LEU A 256 23.28 -1.12 11.03
N LEU A 257 22.43 -1.28 12.05
CA LEU A 257 21.55 -2.44 12.19
C LEU A 257 20.61 -2.59 10.99
N THR A 258 20.03 -1.48 10.50
CA THR A 258 19.11 -1.48 9.36
C THR A 258 19.76 -1.86 8.02
N MET A 259 21.09 -1.81 7.90
CA MET A 259 21.83 -2.23 6.69
C MET A 259 22.51 -3.59 6.83
N SER A 260 22.45 -4.20 8.01
CA SER A 260 23.00 -5.54 8.28
C SER A 260 22.07 -6.65 7.74
N ARG A 261 22.08 -6.84 6.42
CA ARG A 261 21.16 -7.76 5.72
C ARG A 261 21.16 -9.18 6.28
N ASN A 262 22.33 -9.73 6.60
CA ASN A 262 22.46 -11.09 7.15
C ASN A 262 21.86 -11.23 8.57
N LEU A 263 21.98 -10.18 9.39
CA LEU A 263 21.36 -10.16 10.72
C LEU A 263 19.84 -10.02 10.58
N LEU A 264 19.38 -9.12 9.70
CA LEU A 264 17.95 -8.91 9.46
C LEU A 264 17.26 -10.15 8.90
N THR A 265 17.88 -10.89 7.99
CA THR A 265 17.32 -12.16 7.50
C THR A 265 17.24 -13.20 8.60
N LYS A 266 18.24 -13.29 9.49
CA LYS A 266 18.16 -14.13 10.69
C LYS A 266 17.10 -13.67 11.67
N LEU A 267 16.90 -12.37 11.82
CA LEU A 267 15.88 -11.79 12.70
C LEU A 267 14.46 -12.05 12.17
N LYS A 268 14.30 -12.21 10.85
CA LYS A 268 13.05 -12.62 10.20
C LYS A 268 12.67 -14.08 10.43
N GLU A 269 13.65 -14.97 10.68
CA GLU A 269 13.37 -16.37 11.02
C GLU A 269 12.71 -16.50 12.41
N PHE A 270 12.83 -15.48 13.27
CA PHE A 270 12.12 -15.41 14.54
C PHE A 270 10.70 -14.86 14.38
N SER A 271 9.80 -15.21 15.30
CA SER A 271 8.41 -14.70 15.36
C SER A 271 8.28 -13.18 15.56
N ILE A 272 9.38 -12.43 15.53
CA ILE A 272 9.43 -10.96 15.61
C ILE A 272 8.75 -10.32 14.39
N GLN A 273 8.64 -11.03 13.26
CA GLN A 273 7.97 -10.54 12.04
C GLN A 273 6.50 -10.15 12.27
N GLN A 274 5.82 -10.72 13.27
CA GLN A 274 4.43 -10.36 13.59
C GLN A 274 4.29 -8.95 14.18
N TYR A 275 5.35 -8.43 14.80
CA TYR A 275 5.36 -7.14 15.49
C TYR A 275 6.19 -6.08 14.77
N VAL A 276 7.29 -6.48 14.13
CA VAL A 276 8.20 -5.58 13.40
C VAL A 276 8.23 -5.96 11.93
N PRO A 277 7.81 -5.07 11.01
CA PRO A 277 7.84 -5.30 9.57
C PRO A 277 9.27 -5.10 9.05
N LEU A 278 10.11 -6.12 9.27
CA LEU A 278 11.53 -6.16 8.88
C LEU A 278 11.74 -6.06 7.35
N ASP A 279 10.67 -6.20 6.56
CA ASP A 279 10.70 -5.99 5.11
C ASP A 279 10.88 -4.52 4.72
N ALA A 280 10.41 -3.58 5.55
CA ALA A 280 10.51 -2.15 5.31
C ALA A 280 11.82 -1.50 5.85
N HIS A 281 12.85 -2.29 6.15
CA HIS A 281 14.11 -1.81 6.75
C HIS A 281 14.79 -0.68 5.96
N ILE A 282 14.68 -0.66 4.62
CA ILE A 282 15.24 0.42 3.77
C ILE A 282 14.50 1.74 4.00
N GLN A 283 13.17 1.70 4.10
CA GLN A 283 12.39 2.91 4.36
C GLN A 283 12.65 3.42 5.78
N PHE A 284 12.72 2.52 6.76
CA PHE A 284 13.09 2.88 8.12
C PHE A 284 14.50 3.49 8.21
N HIS A 285 15.48 2.95 7.48
CA HIS A 285 16.82 3.53 7.40
C HIS A 285 16.80 5.00 6.92
N LYS A 286 16.00 5.32 5.90
CA LYS A 286 15.85 6.70 5.42
C LYS A 286 15.25 7.63 6.48
N ILE A 287 14.25 7.14 7.22
CA ILE A 287 13.63 7.88 8.32
C ILE A 287 14.66 8.13 9.43
N ALA A 288 15.32 7.08 9.91
CA ALA A 288 16.34 7.16 10.95
C ALA A 288 17.51 8.07 10.53
N ALA A 289 17.91 8.07 9.25
CA ALA A 289 18.96 8.93 8.73
C ALA A 289 18.54 10.40 8.72
N CYS A 290 17.28 10.69 8.39
CA CYS A 290 16.73 12.04 8.45
C CYS A 290 16.67 12.55 9.91
N THR A 291 16.22 11.70 10.84
CA THR A 291 16.23 12.02 12.29
C THR A 291 17.64 12.24 12.82
N ALA A 292 18.60 11.37 12.45
CA ALA A 292 20.00 11.53 12.81
C ALA A 292 20.55 12.87 12.29
N LEU A 293 20.31 13.20 11.02
CA LEU A 293 20.74 14.47 10.44
C LEU A 293 20.18 15.67 11.19
N PHE A 294 18.91 15.64 11.58
CA PHE A 294 18.31 16.70 12.41
C PHE A 294 19.04 16.85 13.76
N PHE A 295 19.28 15.76 14.48
CA PHE A 295 20.03 15.82 15.74
C PHE A 295 21.50 16.19 15.54
N SER A 296 22.13 15.85 14.42
CA SER A 296 23.49 16.28 14.06
C SER A 296 23.56 17.79 13.90
N LEU A 297 22.60 18.40 13.20
CA LEU A 297 22.52 19.85 13.07
C LEU A 297 22.30 20.50 14.43
N LEU A 298 21.39 19.97 15.24
CA LEU A 298 21.10 20.48 16.59
C LEU A 298 22.32 20.35 17.52
N HIS A 299 23.07 19.26 17.41
CA HIS A 299 24.33 19.04 18.12
C HIS A 299 25.41 20.05 17.71
N SER A 300 25.64 20.23 16.40
CA SER A 300 26.60 21.20 15.88
C SER A 300 26.26 22.64 16.31
N VAL A 301 24.99 23.04 16.22
CA VAL A 301 24.51 24.35 16.68
C VAL A 301 24.72 24.50 18.19
N GLY A 302 24.44 23.46 18.97
CA GLY A 302 24.72 23.44 20.40
C GLY A 302 26.20 23.68 20.71
N HIS A 303 27.12 23.04 19.97
CA HIS A 303 28.56 23.24 20.13
C HIS A 303 28.99 24.66 19.76
N ILE A 304 28.43 25.24 18.70
CA ILE A 304 28.70 26.63 18.31
C ILE A 304 28.27 27.60 19.43
N VAL A 305 27.06 27.42 19.98
CA VAL A 305 26.57 28.23 21.10
C VAL A 305 27.44 28.04 22.35
N ASN A 306 27.89 26.81 22.59
CA ASN A 306 28.78 26.51 23.71
C ASN A 306 30.14 27.21 23.55
N PHE A 307 30.78 27.13 22.38
CA PHE A 307 32.03 27.81 22.11
C PHE A 307 31.91 29.34 22.18
N TYR A 308 30.77 29.89 21.77
CA TYR A 308 30.48 31.31 21.94
C TYR A 308 30.51 31.71 23.42
N HIS A 309 29.77 30.99 24.29
CA HIS A 309 29.78 31.27 25.72
C HIS A 309 31.16 31.05 26.35
N LEU A 310 31.85 29.97 26.01
CA LEU A 310 33.21 29.68 26.51
C LEU A 310 34.20 30.78 26.12
N SER A 311 34.08 31.38 24.93
CA SER A 311 34.96 32.48 24.50
C SER A 311 34.76 33.79 25.26
N GLN A 312 33.63 33.94 25.96
CA GLN A 312 33.28 35.12 26.75
C GLN A 312 33.62 35.00 28.24
N GLN A 313 33.97 33.79 28.71
CA GLN A 313 34.27 33.53 30.12
C GLN A 313 35.73 33.84 30.47
N PRO A 314 36.02 34.30 31.70
CA PRO A 314 37.39 34.51 32.17
C PRO A 314 38.14 33.19 32.37
N LEU A 315 39.47 33.21 32.23
CA LEU A 315 40.36 32.05 32.31
C LEU A 315 40.26 31.26 33.62
N GLU A 316 39.96 31.93 34.73
CA GLU A 316 39.81 31.31 36.06
C GLU A 316 38.68 30.27 36.08
N HIS A 317 37.57 30.53 35.38
CA HIS A 317 36.44 29.59 35.27
C HIS A 317 36.74 28.43 34.32
N LEU A 318 37.54 28.66 33.27
CA LEU A 318 37.95 27.61 32.31
C LEU A 318 38.88 26.58 32.93
N HIS A 319 39.79 27.00 33.82
CA HIS A 319 40.66 26.09 34.58
C HIS A 319 39.89 25.18 35.54
N CYS A 320 38.75 25.65 36.07
CA CYS A 320 37.88 24.84 36.91
C CYS A 320 37.03 23.84 36.11
N LEU A 321 36.70 24.19 34.86
CA LEU A 321 35.89 23.37 33.94
C LEU A 321 36.67 22.21 33.30
N THR A 322 37.93 22.47 32.94
CA THR A 322 38.77 21.51 32.21
C THR A 322 40.17 21.50 32.82
N SER A 323 40.41 20.59 33.76
CA SER A 323 41.73 20.42 34.40
C SER A 323 42.82 19.94 33.44
N GLU A 324 42.44 19.44 32.26
CA GLU A 324 43.35 18.84 31.29
C GLU A 324 43.91 19.86 30.27
N VAL A 325 43.25 21.00 30.06
CA VAL A 325 43.68 21.99 29.06
C VAL A 325 44.34 23.17 29.77
N HIS A 326 45.68 23.25 29.67
CA HIS A 326 46.46 24.33 30.26
C HIS A 326 46.62 25.49 29.27
N PHE A 327 46.08 26.65 29.64
CA PHE A 327 46.27 27.89 28.89
C PHE A 327 47.39 28.73 29.53
N PRO A 328 48.24 29.42 28.74
CA PRO A 328 49.11 30.46 29.27
C PRO A 328 48.25 31.61 29.83
N SER A 329 48.67 32.20 30.95
CA SER A 329 47.88 33.08 31.83
C SER A 329 47.23 34.30 31.15
N ASP A 330 47.74 34.75 30.00
CA ASP A 330 47.24 35.92 29.27
C ASP A 330 46.50 35.58 27.96
N TYR A 331 46.35 34.30 27.62
CA TYR A 331 45.76 33.89 26.34
C TYR A 331 44.25 33.62 26.45
N ARG A 332 43.45 34.45 25.78
CA ARG A 332 42.00 34.22 25.66
C ARG A 332 41.71 33.29 24.49
N PRO A 333 41.18 32.07 24.72
CA PRO A 333 40.89 31.14 23.65
C PRO A 333 39.74 31.67 22.79
N THR A 334 40.02 31.87 21.50
CA THR A 334 39.02 32.31 20.52
C THR A 334 38.19 31.13 20.02
N ILE A 335 37.07 31.39 19.35
CA ILE A 335 36.22 30.34 18.76
C ILE A 335 37.03 29.44 17.80
N THR A 336 38.02 29.99 17.09
CA THR A 336 38.92 29.26 16.19
C THR A 336 39.77 28.23 16.94
N PHE A 337 40.21 28.54 18.17
CA PHE A 337 40.93 27.60 19.02
C PHE A 337 40.06 26.38 19.33
N TRP A 338 38.82 26.61 19.76
CA TRP A 338 37.87 25.53 20.12
C TRP A 338 37.36 24.72 18.92
N LEU A 339 37.38 25.28 17.71
CA LEU A 339 36.95 24.56 16.50
C LEU A 339 38.05 23.72 15.86
N PHE A 340 39.31 24.20 15.89
CA PHE A 340 40.39 23.60 15.09
C PHE A 340 41.57 23.08 15.90
N GLN A 341 41.69 23.47 17.17
CA GLN A 341 42.84 23.12 18.03
C GLN A 341 42.45 22.26 19.23
N THR A 342 41.18 21.89 19.36
CA THR A 342 40.71 20.98 20.42
C THR A 342 40.00 19.76 19.84
N ILE A 343 40.23 18.60 20.46
CA ILE A 343 39.44 17.39 20.21
C ILE A 343 38.28 17.46 21.20
N THR A 344 37.06 17.64 20.70
CA THR A 344 35.84 17.59 21.52
C THR A 344 35.14 16.26 21.28
N ASP A 345 35.04 15.44 22.34
CA ASP A 345 34.33 14.16 22.37
C ASP A 345 32.81 14.30 22.64
#